data_AF-A0A1Q8QX91-F1
#
_entry.id   AF-A0A1Q8QX91-F1
#
_cell.length_a   1.000
_cell.length_b   1.000
_cell.length_c   1.000
_cell.angle_alpha   90.00
_cell.angle_beta   90.00
_cell.angle_gamma   90.00
#
_symmetry.space_group_name_H-M   'P 1'
#
loop_
_entity.id
_entity.type
_entity.pdbx_description
1 polymer ?
#
loop_
_entity_poly.entity_id
_entity_poly.type
_entity_poly.pdbx_seq_one_letter_code
_entity_poly.pdbx_strand_id
1 'polypeptide(L)'
;MTKLFEFPNGQKLGDFSFEEEDKSFITVLDEHPEIKTLLERRHLYPEALTINEVNPILHVMIESIIENQLQSQAEVQEIYYKLQKEESLTPHAARACIANVFLHDFSAVLTEHKPFDQESFVRRLSLIGTDVSNLGRNDRCPCGSGAKFKRCCSPYAEAFIVSPLTGRMDLGYGSYIFDTPENIEDPLDPIFQLEARYHIAKYMNTHKDLDGAVKVLKENITQAEFYDGGNFLENAWQDYMSFCQNHEQLAQEFFKASEHLILLTDDDEEKGTLICDKADFLAQMGNMEAAEAEYTRLFSSLPKFHFGRYRYALMLSDNDREDDAIKALTDLLSLKDIDDQSHEEALTLLEVLGGDTSEFEYLY
;
A
#
# COMPACT_ATOMS: atom_id res chain seq x y z
N MET A 1 14.83 27.47 23.47
CA MET A 1 14.15 27.67 22.17
C MET A 1 15.23 27.79 21.11
N THR A 2 15.96 26.71 20.89
CA THR A 2 17.29 26.75 20.26
C THR A 2 17.28 25.85 19.05
N LYS A 3 17.32 26.50 17.87
CA LYS A 3 17.72 26.06 16.52
C LYS A 3 17.16 24.73 16.00
N LEU A 4 16.21 24.89 15.07
CA LEU A 4 15.69 23.88 14.15
C LEU A 4 16.73 23.24 13.22
N PHE A 5 17.95 23.79 13.13
CA PHE A 5 19.09 23.20 12.42
C PHE A 5 20.40 23.80 12.98
N GLU A 6 21.34 22.97 13.46
CA GLU A 6 22.76 23.30 13.44
C GLU A 6 23.45 22.36 12.45
N PHE A 7 24.16 22.92 11.47
CA PHE A 7 25.01 22.15 10.56
C PHE A 7 26.46 22.20 11.09
N PRO A 8 26.92 21.23 11.89
CA PRO A 8 28.34 20.99 12.04
C PRO A 8 28.82 20.18 10.83
N ASN A 9 29.90 20.65 10.19
CA ASN A 9 30.55 19.91 9.10
C ASN A 9 30.82 18.45 9.49
N GLY A 10 30.39 17.49 8.67
CA GLY A 10 30.82 16.08 8.75
C GLY A 10 29.85 15.08 9.37
N GLN A 11 28.56 15.40 9.47
CA GLN A 11 27.51 14.50 9.97
C GLN A 11 26.76 13.77 8.83
N LYS A 12 26.38 12.50 9.06
CA LYS A 12 25.68 11.59 8.13
C LYS A 12 24.15 11.78 8.18
N LEU A 13 23.41 11.16 7.26
CA LEU A 13 21.94 11.19 7.22
C LEU A 13 21.24 10.82 8.56
N GLY A 14 21.91 10.05 9.44
CA GLY A 14 21.40 9.68 10.77
C GLY A 14 21.71 10.69 11.89
N ASP A 15 22.39 11.79 11.60
CA ASP A 15 22.83 12.77 12.60
C ASP A 15 21.92 14.01 12.68
N PHE A 16 20.85 14.08 11.87
CA PHE A 16 19.83 15.12 11.99
C PHE A 16 18.99 14.88 13.25
N SER A 17 19.24 15.65 14.31
CA SER A 17 18.37 15.64 15.48
C SER A 17 17.10 16.44 15.18
N PHE A 18 16.00 15.75 14.93
CA PHE A 18 14.66 16.32 15.05
C PHE A 18 14.11 16.01 16.44
N GLU A 19 13.50 17.00 17.08
CA GLU A 19 12.65 16.72 18.22
C GLU A 19 11.28 16.30 17.67
N GLU A 20 10.89 15.04 17.87
CA GLU A 20 9.56 14.50 17.50
C GLU A 20 8.40 15.25 18.19
N GLU A 21 8.72 16.11 19.15
CA GLU A 21 7.81 17.04 19.83
C GLU A 21 7.60 18.35 19.05
N ASP A 22 8.29 18.55 17.91
CA ASP A 22 8.08 19.73 17.08
C ASP A 22 6.64 19.76 16.53
N LYS A 23 5.96 20.87 16.76
CA LYS A 23 4.57 21.08 16.38
C LYS A 23 4.37 20.89 14.87
N SER A 24 5.34 21.31 14.06
CA SER A 24 5.26 21.18 12.60
C SER A 24 5.37 19.72 12.16
N PHE A 25 6.20 18.92 12.84
CA PHE A 25 6.28 17.48 12.59
C PHE A 25 4.98 16.77 12.92
N ILE A 26 4.39 17.06 14.09
CA ILE A 26 3.10 16.50 14.48
C ILE A 26 2.00 16.90 13.47
N THR A 27 2.01 18.15 13.00
CA THR A 27 1.04 18.65 12.01
C THR A 27 1.08 17.82 10.72
N VAL A 28 2.27 17.61 10.17
CA VAL A 28 2.42 16.83 8.93
C VAL A 28 2.18 15.34 9.18
N LEU A 29 2.62 14.79 10.32
CA LEU A 29 2.35 13.39 10.66
C LEU A 29 0.85 13.10 10.81
N ASP A 30 0.04 14.07 11.24
CA ASP A 30 -1.41 13.93 11.31
C ASP A 30 -2.09 13.86 9.92
N GLU A 31 -1.43 14.40 8.89
CA GLU A 31 -1.85 14.24 7.49
C GLU A 31 -1.49 12.86 6.92
N HIS A 32 -0.51 12.17 7.52
CA HIS A 32 -0.03 10.84 7.12
C HIS A 32 -0.28 9.77 8.20
N PRO A 33 -1.55 9.47 8.55
CA PRO A 33 -1.86 8.45 9.55
C PRO A 33 -1.33 7.06 9.18
N GLU A 34 -1.12 6.77 7.89
CA GLU A 34 -0.60 5.51 7.37
C GLU A 34 0.81 5.18 7.86
N ILE A 35 1.63 6.17 8.20
CA ILE A 35 3.01 5.93 8.63
C ILE A 35 3.19 5.90 10.15
N LYS A 36 2.16 6.22 10.94
CA LYS A 36 2.30 6.37 12.40
C LYS A 36 2.84 5.11 13.07
N THR A 37 2.27 3.94 12.72
CA THR A 37 2.74 2.66 13.24
C THR A 37 4.16 2.34 12.77
N LEU A 38 4.52 2.68 11.52
CA LEU A 38 5.89 2.50 11.02
C LEU A 38 6.88 3.37 11.79
N LEU A 39 6.54 4.64 12.05
CA LEU A 39 7.36 5.58 12.80
C LEU A 39 7.59 5.12 14.23
N GLU A 40 6.55 4.69 14.94
CA GLU A 40 6.65 4.14 16.31
C GLU A 40 7.62 2.95 16.38
N ARG A 41 7.65 2.14 15.33
CA ARG A 41 8.42 0.89 15.23
C ARG A 41 9.73 1.05 14.48
N ARG A 42 10.12 2.26 14.09
CA ARG A 42 11.29 2.55 13.23
C ARG A 42 12.61 1.93 13.70
N HIS A 43 12.77 1.77 15.02
CA HIS A 43 13.94 1.16 15.64
C HIS A 43 14.16 -0.32 15.27
N LEU A 44 13.16 -0.97 14.67
CA LEU A 44 13.23 -2.34 14.17
C LEU A 44 13.78 -2.45 12.74
N TYR A 45 13.95 -1.33 12.03
CA TYR A 45 14.33 -1.30 10.63
C TYR A 45 15.69 -0.62 10.41
N PRO A 46 16.31 -0.78 9.22
CA PRO A 46 17.55 -0.08 8.89
C PRO A 46 17.38 1.44 8.95
N GLU A 47 18.46 2.15 9.29
CA GLU A 47 18.48 3.63 9.32
C GLU A 47 18.05 4.24 7.97
N ALA A 48 18.43 3.60 6.86
CA ALA A 48 18.03 3.98 5.50
C ALA A 48 16.78 3.21 5.04
N LEU A 49 15.72 3.22 5.86
CA LEU A 49 14.44 2.59 5.52
C LEU A 49 13.90 3.15 4.19
N THR A 50 13.56 2.25 3.28
CA THR A 50 12.86 2.57 2.03
C THR A 50 11.86 1.47 1.71
N ILE A 51 10.72 1.86 1.17
CA ILE A 51 9.68 0.99 0.63
C ILE A 51 9.52 1.40 -0.83
N ASN A 52 9.89 0.51 -1.76
CA ASN A 52 9.92 0.79 -3.19
C ASN A 52 10.64 2.12 -3.52
N GLU A 53 11.86 2.26 -3.01
CA GLU A 53 12.75 3.43 -3.17
C GLU A 53 12.30 4.72 -2.47
N VAL A 54 11.12 4.73 -1.84
CA VAL A 54 10.59 5.88 -1.09
C VAL A 54 10.85 5.70 0.40
N ASN A 55 11.36 6.75 1.07
CA ASN A 55 11.45 6.79 2.53
C ASN A 55 10.25 7.59 3.09
N PRO A 56 9.20 6.92 3.61
CA PRO A 56 7.99 7.58 4.12
C PRO A 56 8.25 8.50 5.33
N ILE A 57 9.24 8.17 6.16
CA ILE A 57 9.59 9.02 7.32
C ILE A 57 10.28 10.29 6.82
N LEU A 58 11.22 10.17 5.88
CA LEU A 58 11.89 11.33 5.28
C LEU A 58 10.91 12.24 4.54
N HIS A 59 9.90 11.68 3.86
CA HIS A 59 8.83 12.44 3.24
C HIS A 59 8.17 13.40 4.25
N VAL A 60 7.67 12.87 5.37
CA VAL A 60 7.05 13.68 6.43
C VAL A 60 8.04 14.67 7.04
N MET A 61 9.30 14.27 7.25
CA MET A 61 10.33 15.17 7.78
C MET A 61 10.58 16.37 6.87
N ILE A 62 10.68 16.17 5.56
CA ILE A 62 10.95 17.24 4.60
C ILE A 62 9.77 18.22 4.54
N GLU A 63 8.54 17.71 4.47
CA GLU A 63 7.31 18.50 4.56
C GLU A 63 7.26 19.32 5.85
N SER A 64 7.69 18.74 6.98
CA SER A 64 7.74 19.41 8.28
C SER A 64 8.73 20.58 8.33
N ILE A 65 9.83 20.48 7.57
CA ILE A 65 10.77 21.61 7.40
C ILE A 65 10.07 22.76 6.69
N ILE A 66 9.32 22.46 5.62
CA ILE A 66 8.58 23.48 4.89
C ILE A 66 7.48 24.07 5.75
N GLU A 67 6.76 23.26 6.52
CA GLU A 67 5.76 23.72 7.49
C GLU A 67 6.35 24.72 8.50
N ASN A 68 7.56 24.45 9.01
CA ASN A 68 8.29 25.41 9.86
C ASN A 68 8.68 26.70 9.12
N GLN A 69 9.06 26.61 7.85
CA GLN A 69 9.34 27.78 7.01
C GLN A 69 8.07 28.60 6.76
N LEU A 70 6.91 27.96 6.58
CA LEU A 70 5.62 28.66 6.45
C LEU A 70 5.27 29.46 7.70
N GLN A 71 5.78 29.10 8.88
CA GLN A 71 5.53 29.88 10.10
C GLN A 71 6.49 31.07 10.27
N SER A 72 7.62 31.09 9.56
CA SER A 72 8.74 32.00 9.85
C SER A 72 9.28 32.80 8.66
N GLN A 73 8.94 32.43 7.41
CA GLN A 73 9.48 33.03 6.20
C GLN A 73 8.36 33.53 5.27
N ALA A 74 8.30 34.85 5.06
CA ALA A 74 7.24 35.49 4.29
C ALA A 74 7.28 35.10 2.81
N GLU A 75 8.47 34.92 2.25
CA GLU A 75 8.68 34.54 0.85
C GLU A 75 8.15 33.14 0.55
N VAL A 76 8.29 32.21 1.50
CA VAL A 76 7.75 30.83 1.38
C VAL A 76 6.23 30.86 1.50
N GLN A 77 5.69 31.63 2.45
CA GLN A 77 4.24 31.83 2.62
C GLN A 77 3.59 32.40 1.35
N GLU A 78 4.23 33.40 0.72
CA GLU A 78 3.70 34.03 -0.50
C GLU A 78 3.52 33.01 -1.63
N ILE A 79 4.53 32.16 -1.85
CA ILE A 79 4.47 31.10 -2.87
C ILE A 79 3.41 30.06 -2.50
N TYR A 80 3.35 29.64 -1.24
CA TYR A 80 2.36 28.69 -0.75
C TYR A 80 0.90 29.14 -0.99
N TYR A 81 0.59 30.40 -0.67
CA TYR A 81 -0.75 30.95 -0.93
C TYR A 81 -1.01 31.21 -2.40
N LYS A 82 0.02 31.58 -3.17
CA LYS A 82 -0.08 31.72 -4.63
C LYS A 82 -0.48 30.39 -5.27
N LEU A 83 0.17 29.29 -4.92
CA LEU A 83 -0.12 27.96 -5.48
C LEU A 83 -1.55 27.51 -5.19
N GLN A 84 -2.04 27.69 -3.97
CA GLN A 84 -3.44 27.38 -3.64
C GLN A 84 -4.43 28.23 -4.45
N LYS A 85 -4.12 29.51 -4.66
CA LYS A 85 -5.04 30.44 -5.31
C LYS A 85 -5.03 30.36 -6.83
N GLU A 86 -3.85 30.29 -7.43
CA GLU A 86 -3.67 30.37 -8.89
C GLU A 86 -3.73 29.00 -9.54
N GLU A 87 -3.22 27.96 -8.87
CA GLU A 87 -3.18 26.58 -9.37
C GLU A 87 -4.24 25.69 -8.72
N SER A 88 -5.06 26.24 -7.80
CA SER A 88 -6.15 25.52 -7.10
C SER A 88 -5.68 24.28 -6.31
N LEU A 89 -4.43 24.27 -5.85
CA LEU A 89 -3.87 23.17 -5.06
C LEU A 89 -4.43 23.10 -3.65
N THR A 90 -4.48 21.89 -3.09
CA THR A 90 -4.70 21.69 -1.65
C THR A 90 -3.53 22.28 -0.84
N PRO A 91 -3.73 22.59 0.46
CA PRO A 91 -2.66 22.95 1.38
C PRO A 91 -1.45 22.00 1.29
N HIS A 92 -1.70 20.70 1.36
CA HIS A 92 -0.67 19.68 1.28
C HIS A 92 0.10 19.76 -0.05
N ALA A 93 -0.62 19.75 -1.19
CA ALA A 93 0.01 19.80 -2.51
C ALA A 93 0.85 21.07 -2.73
N ALA A 94 0.38 22.22 -2.24
CA ALA A 94 1.13 23.47 -2.30
C ALA A 94 2.43 23.41 -1.48
N ARG A 95 2.39 22.83 -0.27
CA ARG A 95 3.58 22.62 0.57
C ARG A 95 4.54 21.63 -0.08
N ALA A 96 4.03 20.55 -0.65
CA ALA A 96 4.80 19.54 -1.36
C ALA A 96 5.51 20.08 -2.62
N CYS A 97 4.90 21.00 -3.36
CA CYS A 97 5.57 21.69 -4.48
C CYS A 97 6.83 22.46 -4.02
N ILE A 98 6.75 23.11 -2.87
CA ILE A 98 7.89 23.81 -2.25
C ILE A 98 8.93 22.79 -1.77
N ALA A 99 8.47 21.69 -1.16
CA ALA A 99 9.32 20.58 -0.71
C ALA A 99 10.13 19.95 -1.87
N ASN A 100 9.53 19.79 -3.05
CA ASN A 100 10.24 19.29 -4.23
C ASN A 100 11.42 20.17 -4.63
N VAL A 101 11.25 21.50 -4.64
CA VAL A 101 12.37 22.43 -4.89
C VAL A 101 13.42 22.32 -3.79
N PHE A 102 12.98 22.20 -2.53
CA PHE A 102 13.88 22.05 -1.39
C PHE A 102 14.75 20.79 -1.49
N LEU A 103 14.17 19.64 -1.83
CA LEU A 103 14.87 18.34 -1.93
C LEU A 103 16.07 18.39 -2.89
N HIS A 104 15.92 19.10 -4.01
CA HIS A 104 17.01 19.25 -4.96
C HIS A 104 18.20 20.05 -4.42
N ASP A 105 17.94 21.05 -3.58
CA ASP A 105 18.99 21.81 -2.91
C ASP A 105 19.56 21.06 -1.70
N PHE A 106 18.70 20.27 -1.04
CA PHE A 106 19.04 19.49 0.13
C PHE A 106 19.97 18.31 -0.20
N SER A 107 19.88 17.73 -1.40
CA SER A 107 20.76 16.65 -1.83
C SER A 107 22.25 17.01 -1.71
N ALA A 108 22.64 18.24 -2.08
CA ALA A 108 24.03 18.71 -1.94
C ALA A 108 24.45 18.91 -0.47
N VAL A 109 23.50 19.25 0.40
CA VAL A 109 23.75 19.33 1.85
C VAL A 109 24.08 17.95 2.41
N LEU A 110 23.30 16.94 2.02
CA LEU A 110 23.47 15.56 2.46
C LEU A 110 24.75 14.91 1.92
N THR A 111 24.99 15.04 0.61
CA THR A 111 26.04 14.29 -0.10
C THR A 111 27.39 15.01 -0.10
N GLU A 112 27.39 16.33 -0.09
CA GLU A 112 28.61 17.15 -0.20
C GLU A 112 28.94 17.92 1.10
N HIS A 113 28.11 17.80 2.14
CA HIS A 113 28.24 18.51 3.43
C HIS A 113 28.37 20.03 3.28
N LYS A 114 27.68 20.60 2.28
CA LYS A 114 27.64 22.05 2.05
C LYS A 114 26.54 22.71 2.89
N PRO A 115 26.71 23.98 3.32
CA PRO A 115 25.62 24.75 3.89
C PRO A 115 24.45 24.87 2.90
N PHE A 116 23.22 24.85 3.42
CA PHE A 116 22.03 25.10 2.60
C PHE A 116 22.01 26.54 2.07
N ASP A 117 21.89 26.71 0.75
CA ASP A 117 21.84 28.02 0.09
C ASP A 117 20.39 28.56 0.08
N GLN A 118 20.02 29.23 1.17
CA GLN A 118 18.68 29.80 1.34
C GLN A 118 18.32 30.80 0.24
N GLU A 119 19.27 31.59 -0.22
CA GLU A 119 19.02 32.66 -1.19
C GLU A 119 18.71 32.07 -2.57
N SER A 120 19.44 31.03 -2.98
CA SER A 120 19.17 30.33 -4.24
C SER A 120 17.88 29.52 -4.18
N PHE A 121 17.57 28.91 -3.03
CA PHE A 121 16.30 28.24 -2.79
C PHE A 121 15.11 29.20 -2.97
N VAL A 122 15.08 30.33 -2.24
CA VAL A 122 14.00 31.33 -2.34
C VAL A 122 13.83 31.86 -3.76
N ARG A 123 14.94 32.14 -4.47
CA ARG A 123 14.89 32.52 -5.89
C ARG A 123 14.20 31.47 -6.76
N ARG A 124 14.49 30.19 -6.54
CA ARG A 124 13.91 29.09 -7.33
C ARG A 124 12.42 28.91 -7.07
N LEU A 125 11.92 29.20 -5.87
CA LEU A 125 10.48 29.11 -5.57
C LEU A 125 9.63 29.96 -6.52
N SER A 126 10.15 31.10 -6.99
CA SER A 126 9.45 31.95 -7.98
C SER A 126 9.19 31.27 -9.32
N LEU A 127 9.87 30.16 -9.62
CA LEU A 127 9.71 29.42 -10.87
C LEU A 127 8.67 28.30 -10.80
N ILE A 128 8.15 27.94 -9.63
CA ILE A 128 7.09 26.94 -9.52
C ILE A 128 5.87 27.42 -10.33
N GLY A 129 5.36 26.57 -11.23
CA GLY A 129 4.27 26.87 -12.16
C GLY A 129 4.71 27.69 -13.39
N THR A 130 5.99 28.03 -13.54
CA THR A 130 6.49 28.78 -14.70
C THR A 130 6.92 27.83 -15.81
N ASP A 131 6.38 28.01 -17.03
CA ASP A 131 6.89 27.30 -18.21
C ASP A 131 8.30 27.77 -18.59
N VAL A 132 9.27 26.91 -18.31
CA VAL A 132 10.70 27.11 -18.63
C VAL A 132 11.15 26.38 -19.89
N SER A 133 10.25 25.66 -20.58
CA SER A 133 10.58 24.80 -21.73
C SER A 133 11.16 25.58 -22.93
N ASN A 134 10.71 26.82 -23.10
CA ASN A 134 11.12 27.69 -24.20
C ASN A 134 12.39 28.53 -23.92
N LEU A 135 13.01 28.37 -22.74
CA LEU A 135 14.21 29.14 -22.37
C LEU A 135 15.47 28.58 -23.00
N GLY A 136 16.22 29.46 -23.69
CA GLY A 136 17.51 29.12 -24.25
C GLY A 136 18.54 28.83 -23.16
N ARG A 137 19.38 27.80 -23.38
CA ARG A 137 20.44 27.39 -22.43
C ARG A 137 21.35 28.53 -21.94
N ASN A 138 21.57 29.55 -22.77
CA ASN A 138 22.43 30.69 -22.45
C ASN A 138 21.68 31.95 -22.00
N ASP A 139 20.36 31.91 -21.96
CA ASP A 139 19.54 33.05 -21.52
C ASP A 139 19.76 33.33 -20.04
N ARG A 140 19.47 34.55 -19.61
CA ARG A 140 19.50 34.90 -18.19
C ARG A 140 18.43 34.11 -17.47
N CYS A 141 18.79 33.51 -16.33
CA CYS A 141 17.87 32.68 -15.59
C CYS A 141 16.70 33.53 -15.03
N PRO A 142 15.44 33.09 -15.20
CA PRO A 142 14.26 33.84 -14.76
C PRO A 142 14.16 33.98 -13.24
N CYS A 143 14.88 33.17 -12.45
CA CYS A 143 14.90 33.27 -10.99
C CYS A 143 15.59 34.54 -10.45
N GLY A 144 16.12 35.41 -11.32
CA GLY A 144 16.76 36.67 -10.92
C GLY A 144 18.23 36.56 -10.52
N SER A 145 18.86 35.37 -10.58
CA SER A 145 20.28 35.18 -10.22
C SER A 145 21.27 35.89 -11.16
N GLY A 146 20.81 36.31 -12.34
CA GLY A 146 21.68 36.84 -13.40
C GLY A 146 22.58 35.80 -14.07
N ALA A 147 22.62 34.54 -13.62
CA ALA A 147 23.39 33.47 -14.25
C ALA A 147 22.75 32.99 -15.57
N LYS A 148 23.50 32.24 -16.38
CA LYS A 148 22.94 31.53 -17.55
C LYS A 148 22.01 30.41 -17.07
N PHE A 149 20.86 30.22 -17.72
CA PHE A 149 19.85 29.22 -17.32
C PHE A 149 20.44 27.81 -17.12
N LYS A 150 21.29 27.35 -18.05
CA LYS A 150 21.98 26.04 -17.97
C LYS A 150 22.91 25.86 -16.77
N ARG A 151 23.31 26.94 -16.11
CA ARG A 151 24.19 26.95 -14.93
C ARG A 151 23.45 27.35 -13.65
N CYS A 152 22.12 27.48 -13.72
CA CYS A 152 21.28 27.92 -12.62
C CYS A 152 20.07 26.99 -12.54
N CYS A 153 18.87 27.41 -12.96
CA CYS A 153 17.64 26.66 -12.70
C CYS A 153 17.35 25.51 -13.68
N SER A 154 18.07 25.39 -14.79
CA SER A 154 17.82 24.33 -15.80
C SER A 154 17.91 22.89 -15.28
N PRO A 155 18.86 22.51 -14.38
CA PRO A 155 18.90 21.17 -13.80
C PRO A 155 17.73 20.83 -12.87
N TYR A 156 16.91 21.82 -12.52
CA TYR A 156 15.82 21.71 -11.56
C TYR A 156 14.44 21.89 -12.23
N ALA A 157 14.40 21.89 -13.57
CA ALA A 157 13.19 22.26 -14.31
C ALA A 157 11.97 21.39 -13.97
N GLU A 158 12.18 20.11 -13.68
CA GLU A 158 11.11 19.18 -13.28
C GLU A 158 10.49 19.54 -11.93
N ALA A 159 11.28 20.09 -11.00
CA ALA A 159 10.81 20.51 -9.68
C ALA A 159 9.88 21.74 -9.71
N PHE A 160 9.79 22.41 -10.86
CA PHE A 160 8.92 23.57 -11.05
C PHE A 160 7.56 23.20 -11.63
N ILE A 161 7.39 21.94 -12.06
CA ILE A 161 6.12 21.44 -12.58
C ILE A 161 5.14 21.32 -11.41
N VAL A 162 3.95 21.89 -11.59
CA VAL A 162 2.86 21.82 -10.62
C VAL A 162 1.94 20.66 -11.00
N SER A 163 1.56 19.86 -10.00
CA SER A 163 0.55 18.81 -10.11
C SER A 163 -0.34 18.81 -8.88
N PRO A 164 -1.67 18.63 -9.00
CA PRO A 164 -2.57 18.46 -7.87
C PRO A 164 -2.12 17.36 -6.92
N LEU A 165 -1.58 16.25 -7.46
CA LEU A 165 -1.12 15.10 -6.67
C LEU A 165 0.33 15.22 -6.16
N THR A 166 0.94 16.40 -6.24
CA THR A 166 2.27 16.60 -5.64
C THR A 166 2.20 16.36 -4.13
N GLY A 167 3.12 15.57 -3.57
CA GLY A 167 3.09 15.19 -2.15
C GLY A 167 2.42 13.85 -1.87
N ARG A 168 1.82 13.21 -2.87
CA ARG A 168 1.30 11.84 -2.70
C ARG A 168 2.42 10.89 -2.24
N MET A 169 2.15 10.10 -1.21
CA MET A 169 3.08 9.09 -0.71
C MET A 169 2.97 7.78 -1.51
N ASP A 170 3.82 7.65 -2.52
CA ASP A 170 3.82 6.48 -3.42
C ASP A 170 4.71 5.36 -2.89
N LEU A 171 4.15 4.42 -2.12
CA LEU A 171 4.88 3.25 -1.61
C LEU A 171 4.69 1.99 -2.46
N GLY A 172 3.91 2.04 -3.53
CA GLY A 172 3.65 0.94 -4.46
C GLY A 172 2.26 1.04 -5.10
N TYR A 173 1.92 0.05 -5.93
CA TYR A 173 0.63 -0.06 -6.63
C TYR A 173 0.16 -1.51 -6.70
N GLY A 174 -1.12 -1.70 -7.02
CA GLY A 174 -1.73 -2.97 -7.41
C GLY A 174 -2.67 -3.61 -6.39
N SER A 175 -2.87 -2.99 -5.22
CA SER A 175 -3.74 -3.56 -4.17
C SER A 175 -5.10 -2.85 -4.12
N TYR A 176 -5.07 -1.53 -4.13
CA TYR A 176 -6.21 -0.62 -4.18
C TYR A 176 -6.14 0.29 -5.41
N ILE A 177 -4.95 0.54 -5.94
CA ILE A 177 -4.69 1.45 -7.06
C ILE A 177 -3.97 0.69 -8.17
N PHE A 178 -4.66 0.48 -9.29
CA PHE A 178 -4.07 -0.10 -10.50
C PHE A 178 -3.48 0.98 -11.43
N ASP A 179 -4.17 2.10 -11.54
CA ASP A 179 -3.77 3.29 -12.29
C ASP A 179 -4.06 4.54 -11.46
N THR A 180 -3.38 5.65 -11.76
CA THR A 180 -3.62 6.91 -11.04
C THR A 180 -5.06 7.39 -11.32
N PRO A 181 -5.90 7.58 -10.28
CA PRO A 181 -7.29 7.97 -10.48
C PRO A 181 -7.40 9.35 -11.13
N GLU A 182 -8.13 9.44 -12.25
CA GLU A 182 -8.28 10.70 -13.01
C GLU A 182 -9.07 11.78 -12.25
N ASN A 183 -9.94 11.37 -11.31
CA ASN A 183 -10.86 12.26 -10.60
C ASN A 183 -10.40 12.66 -9.19
N ILE A 184 -9.18 12.27 -8.79
CA ILE A 184 -8.64 12.59 -7.48
C ILE A 184 -7.55 13.63 -7.63
N GLU A 185 -7.75 14.77 -6.98
CA GLU A 185 -6.83 15.90 -7.00
C GLU A 185 -6.16 16.14 -5.64
N ASP A 186 -6.61 15.44 -4.58
CA ASP A 186 -6.02 15.53 -3.25
C ASP A 186 -4.96 14.42 -3.06
N PRO A 187 -3.67 14.74 -2.88
CA PRO A 187 -2.63 13.74 -2.61
C PRO A 187 -2.82 12.98 -1.29
N LEU A 188 -3.65 13.50 -0.38
CA LEU A 188 -4.01 12.85 0.88
C LEU A 188 -5.31 12.04 0.80
N ASP A 189 -5.86 11.83 -0.40
CA ASP A 189 -7.06 11.01 -0.55
C ASP A 189 -6.87 9.64 0.13
N PRO A 190 -7.83 9.18 0.94
CA PRO A 190 -7.69 7.94 1.69
C PRO A 190 -7.36 6.71 0.84
N ILE A 191 -7.65 6.69 -0.47
CA ILE A 191 -7.22 5.58 -1.34
C ILE A 191 -5.70 5.42 -1.41
N PHE A 192 -4.95 6.54 -1.44
CA PHE A 192 -3.48 6.52 -1.47
C PHE A 192 -2.92 6.00 -0.15
N GLN A 193 -3.56 6.37 0.95
CA GLN A 193 -3.20 5.89 2.28
C GLN A 193 -3.55 4.40 2.48
N LEU A 194 -4.63 3.90 1.85
CA LEU A 194 -4.96 2.47 1.85
C LEU A 194 -3.86 1.65 1.15
N GLU A 195 -3.44 2.08 -0.04
CA GLU A 195 -2.34 1.48 -0.79
C GLU A 195 -1.03 1.55 0.00
N ALA A 196 -0.70 2.70 0.57
CA ALA A 196 0.51 2.88 1.36
C ALA A 196 0.57 1.93 2.57
N ARG A 197 -0.54 1.78 3.32
CA ARG A 197 -0.60 0.83 4.46
C ARG A 197 -0.37 -0.60 4.04
N TYR A 198 -0.89 -1.03 2.89
CA TYR A 198 -0.62 -2.37 2.37
C TYR A 198 0.89 -2.61 2.17
N HIS A 199 1.58 -1.70 1.49
CA HIS A 199 3.03 -1.83 1.26
C HIS A 199 3.85 -1.70 2.54
N ILE A 200 3.39 -0.87 3.50
CA ILE A 200 3.97 -0.79 4.84
C ILE A 200 3.84 -2.13 5.56
N ALA A 201 2.66 -2.74 5.58
CA ALA A 201 2.45 -4.04 6.22
C ALA A 201 3.32 -5.14 5.58
N LYS A 202 3.44 -5.15 4.26
CA LYS A 202 4.35 -6.05 3.53
C LYS A 202 5.81 -5.82 3.93
N TYR A 203 6.24 -4.57 3.98
CA TYR A 203 7.59 -4.22 4.43
C TYR A 203 7.85 -4.70 5.86
N MET A 204 6.92 -4.46 6.79
CA MET A 204 6.99 -4.94 8.17
C MET A 204 7.12 -6.47 8.22
N ASN A 205 6.32 -7.19 7.43
CA ASN A 205 6.40 -8.65 7.34
C ASN A 205 7.79 -9.13 6.88
N THR A 206 8.36 -8.52 5.84
CA THR A 206 9.71 -8.89 5.35
C THR A 206 10.80 -8.68 6.40
N HIS A 207 10.56 -7.79 7.37
CA HIS A 207 11.44 -7.52 8.51
C HIS A 207 11.06 -8.32 9.78
N LYS A 208 10.17 -9.31 9.65
CA LYS A 208 9.67 -10.16 10.74
C LYS A 208 8.93 -9.40 11.83
N ASP A 209 8.41 -8.23 11.47
CA ASP A 209 7.59 -7.40 12.35
C ASP A 209 6.10 -7.73 12.16
N LEU A 210 5.70 -8.88 12.66
CA LEU A 210 4.34 -9.39 12.49
C LEU A 210 3.31 -8.56 13.25
N ASP A 211 3.62 -8.11 14.47
CA ASP A 211 2.72 -7.27 15.26
C ASP A 211 2.48 -5.91 14.58
N GLY A 212 3.52 -5.33 13.97
CA GLY A 212 3.40 -4.11 13.18
C GLY A 212 2.52 -4.31 11.95
N ALA A 213 2.77 -5.37 11.18
CA ALA A 213 1.99 -5.68 9.99
C ALA A 213 0.49 -5.90 10.31
N VAL A 214 0.18 -6.66 11.36
CA VAL A 214 -1.20 -6.87 11.84
C VAL A 214 -1.85 -5.54 12.23
N LYS A 215 -1.14 -4.68 12.97
CA LYS A 215 -1.67 -3.38 13.39
C LYS A 215 -2.01 -2.50 12.19
N VAL A 216 -1.11 -2.40 11.22
CA VAL A 216 -1.32 -1.59 10.00
C VAL A 216 -2.46 -2.12 9.15
N LEU A 217 -2.58 -3.45 8.97
CA LEU A 217 -3.70 -4.03 8.21
C LEU A 217 -5.05 -3.79 8.89
N LYS A 218 -5.12 -3.82 10.22
CA LYS A 218 -6.35 -3.47 10.97
C LYS A 218 -6.71 -1.99 10.85
N GLU A 219 -5.70 -1.12 10.87
CA GLU A 219 -5.89 0.31 10.56
C GLU A 219 -6.42 0.48 9.13
N ASN A 220 -5.95 -0.34 8.18
CA ASN A 220 -6.43 -0.34 6.80
C ASN A 220 -7.90 -0.75 6.68
N ILE A 221 -8.31 -1.83 7.35
CA ILE A 221 -9.72 -2.27 7.43
C ILE A 221 -10.59 -1.13 7.98
N THR A 222 -10.15 -0.49 9.06
CA THR A 222 -10.89 0.62 9.69
C THR A 222 -11.07 1.77 8.71
N GLN A 223 -10.03 2.15 7.96
CA GLN A 223 -10.13 3.22 6.97
C GLN A 223 -11.03 2.83 5.80
N ALA A 224 -10.94 1.59 5.32
CA ALA A 224 -11.75 1.08 4.22
C ALA A 224 -13.25 1.05 4.58
N GLU A 225 -13.61 0.81 5.86
CA GLU A 225 -15.00 0.85 6.34
C GLU A 225 -15.64 2.24 6.16
N PHE A 226 -14.87 3.32 6.35
CA PHE A 226 -15.38 4.70 6.28
C PHE A 226 -15.17 5.37 4.93
N TYR A 227 -14.32 4.80 4.07
CA TYR A 227 -14.00 5.38 2.77
C TYR A 227 -14.92 4.86 1.67
N ASP A 228 -15.38 5.76 0.80
CA ASP A 228 -16.23 5.45 -0.38
C ASP A 228 -17.41 4.51 -0.07
N GLY A 229 -18.05 4.69 1.09
CA GLY A 229 -19.18 3.86 1.51
C GLY A 229 -18.84 2.39 1.78
N GLY A 230 -17.57 2.06 2.04
CA GLY A 230 -17.13 0.69 2.31
C GLY A 230 -16.71 -0.09 1.07
N ASN A 231 -16.58 0.57 -0.08
CA ASN A 231 -16.28 -0.07 -1.38
C ASN A 231 -14.99 -0.92 -1.37
N PHE A 232 -14.03 -0.60 -0.51
CA PHE A 232 -12.76 -1.32 -0.38
C PHE A 232 -12.67 -2.22 0.88
N LEU A 233 -13.77 -2.35 1.62
CA LEU A 233 -13.79 -3.08 2.88
C LEU A 233 -13.49 -4.57 2.68
N GLU A 234 -14.07 -5.17 1.64
CA GLU A 234 -13.84 -6.56 1.28
C GLU A 234 -12.35 -6.80 0.92
N ASN A 235 -11.77 -5.93 0.09
CA ASN A 235 -10.35 -5.99 -0.26
C ASN A 235 -9.44 -5.94 0.99
N ALA A 236 -9.72 -5.02 1.91
CA ALA A 236 -8.93 -4.90 3.15
C ALA A 236 -9.02 -6.14 4.05
N TRP A 237 -10.20 -6.77 4.12
CA TRP A 237 -10.35 -8.03 4.84
C TRP A 237 -9.70 -9.20 4.13
N GLN A 238 -9.76 -9.27 2.79
CA GLN A 238 -9.07 -10.28 1.99
C GLN A 238 -7.55 -10.19 2.14
N ASP A 239 -6.98 -8.98 2.12
CA ASP A 239 -5.56 -8.74 2.40
C ASP A 239 -5.18 -9.22 3.80
N TYR A 240 -6.01 -8.91 4.80
CA TYR A 240 -5.76 -9.32 6.18
C TYR A 240 -5.88 -10.84 6.38
N MET A 241 -6.88 -11.48 5.79
CA MET A 241 -7.06 -12.93 5.80
C MET A 241 -5.87 -13.62 5.13
N SER A 242 -5.48 -13.17 3.93
CA SER A 242 -4.35 -13.70 3.17
C SER A 242 -3.04 -13.56 3.94
N PHE A 243 -2.83 -12.42 4.62
CA PHE A 243 -1.69 -12.22 5.50
C PHE A 243 -1.70 -13.25 6.65
N CYS A 244 -2.82 -13.39 7.36
CA CYS A 244 -2.92 -14.31 8.49
C CYS A 244 -2.74 -15.78 8.10
N GLN A 245 -3.20 -16.18 6.91
CA GLN A 245 -3.08 -17.56 6.40
C GLN A 245 -1.62 -18.01 6.30
N ASN A 246 -0.70 -17.09 6.00
CA ASN A 246 0.73 -17.39 5.86
C ASN A 246 1.47 -17.48 7.20
N HIS A 247 0.77 -17.36 8.34
CA HIS A 247 1.37 -17.32 9.66
C HIS A 247 0.54 -18.14 10.67
N GLU A 248 1.01 -19.35 11.01
CA GLU A 248 0.31 -20.27 11.94
C GLU A 248 -0.08 -19.61 13.28
N GLN A 249 0.78 -18.74 13.81
CA GLN A 249 0.52 -17.99 15.05
C GLN A 249 -0.65 -17.01 14.97
N LEU A 250 -1.10 -16.67 13.75
CA LEU A 250 -2.24 -15.80 13.47
C LEU A 250 -3.50 -16.58 13.09
N ALA A 251 -3.54 -17.91 13.31
CA ALA A 251 -4.69 -18.74 12.95
C ALA A 251 -6.03 -18.21 13.49
N GLN A 252 -6.06 -17.70 14.73
CA GLN A 252 -7.28 -17.11 15.29
C GLN A 252 -7.74 -15.86 14.55
N GLU A 253 -6.80 -15.06 14.04
CA GLU A 253 -7.11 -13.86 13.28
C GLU A 253 -7.59 -14.21 11.87
N PHE A 254 -6.99 -15.23 11.24
CA PHE A 254 -7.49 -15.81 9.99
C PHE A 254 -8.97 -16.21 10.11
N PHE A 255 -9.34 -16.99 11.14
CA PHE A 255 -10.73 -17.43 11.32
C PHE A 255 -11.70 -16.27 11.57
N LYS A 256 -11.26 -15.21 12.25
CA LYS A 256 -12.09 -14.00 12.40
C LYS A 256 -12.30 -13.30 11.06
N ALA A 257 -11.22 -13.14 10.28
CA ALA A 257 -11.28 -12.50 8.98
C ALA A 257 -12.16 -13.28 8.00
N SER A 258 -12.02 -14.61 7.97
CA SER A 258 -12.85 -15.47 7.10
C SER A 258 -14.33 -15.37 7.46
N GLU A 259 -14.70 -15.39 8.75
CA GLU A 259 -16.09 -15.22 9.17
C GLU A 259 -16.65 -13.85 8.80
N HIS A 260 -15.84 -12.79 8.93
CA HIS A 260 -16.23 -11.44 8.51
C HIS A 260 -16.50 -11.38 7.01
N LEU A 261 -15.61 -11.93 6.17
CA LEU A 261 -15.78 -11.95 4.72
C LEU A 261 -17.01 -12.75 4.28
N ILE A 262 -17.21 -13.94 4.87
CA ILE A 262 -18.39 -14.79 4.59
C ILE A 262 -19.71 -14.06 4.86
N LEU A 263 -19.73 -13.20 5.89
CA LEU A 263 -20.90 -12.39 6.23
C LEU A 263 -21.04 -11.11 5.40
N LEU A 264 -19.94 -10.63 4.82
CA LEU A 264 -19.91 -9.40 4.02
C LEU A 264 -20.34 -9.64 2.58
N THR A 265 -19.96 -10.78 1.99
CA THR A 265 -20.29 -11.09 0.59
C THR A 265 -21.71 -11.63 0.42
N ASP A 266 -22.42 -11.08 -0.57
CA ASP A 266 -23.72 -11.58 -1.03
C ASP A 266 -23.57 -12.60 -2.17
N ASP A 267 -22.37 -12.74 -2.75
CA ASP A 267 -22.10 -13.67 -3.84
C ASP A 267 -21.91 -15.10 -3.31
N ASP A 268 -22.63 -16.06 -3.91
CA ASP A 268 -22.60 -17.46 -3.45
C ASP A 268 -21.29 -18.16 -3.86
N GLU A 269 -20.65 -17.78 -4.98
CA GLU A 269 -19.38 -18.38 -5.41
C GLU A 269 -18.22 -17.91 -4.53
N GLU A 270 -18.16 -16.61 -4.24
CA GLU A 270 -17.18 -16.04 -3.33
C GLU A 270 -17.37 -16.58 -1.90
N LYS A 271 -18.61 -16.62 -1.41
CA LYS A 271 -18.95 -17.23 -0.11
C LYS A 271 -18.52 -18.70 -0.05
N GLY A 272 -18.77 -19.45 -1.12
CA GLY A 272 -18.34 -20.85 -1.23
C GLY A 272 -16.83 -21.00 -1.17
N THR A 273 -16.09 -20.12 -1.86
CA THR A 273 -14.62 -20.08 -1.87
C THR A 273 -14.07 -19.78 -0.49
N LEU A 274 -14.59 -18.77 0.21
CA LEU A 274 -14.15 -18.41 1.56
C LEU A 274 -14.38 -19.53 2.58
N ILE A 275 -15.49 -20.28 2.46
CA ILE A 275 -15.74 -21.46 3.31
C ILE A 275 -14.73 -22.57 2.99
N CYS A 276 -14.38 -22.77 1.72
CA CYS A 276 -13.32 -23.73 1.35
C CYS A 276 -11.97 -23.31 1.92
N ASP A 277 -11.57 -22.04 1.78
CA ASP A 277 -10.30 -21.54 2.31
C ASP A 277 -10.23 -21.73 3.84
N LYS A 278 -11.34 -21.51 4.54
CA LYS A 278 -11.46 -21.78 5.97
C LYS A 278 -11.28 -23.26 6.31
N ALA A 279 -11.92 -24.16 5.54
CA ALA A 279 -11.82 -25.60 5.73
C ALA A 279 -10.41 -26.12 5.45
N ASP A 280 -9.79 -25.67 4.36
CA ASP A 280 -8.43 -26.05 3.98
C ASP A 280 -7.42 -25.60 5.02
N PHE A 281 -7.56 -24.39 5.56
CA PHE A 281 -6.69 -23.92 6.62
C PHE A 281 -6.86 -24.73 7.93
N LEU A 282 -8.08 -25.20 8.25
CA LEU A 282 -8.29 -26.12 9.39
C LEU A 282 -7.59 -27.45 9.16
N ALA A 283 -7.67 -28.02 7.96
CA ALA A 283 -7.00 -29.27 7.60
C ALA A 283 -5.48 -29.10 7.69
N GLN A 284 -4.94 -27.99 7.17
CA GLN A 284 -3.51 -27.66 7.22
C GLN A 284 -2.99 -27.53 8.66
N MET A 285 -3.84 -27.08 9.59
CA MET A 285 -3.55 -27.04 11.04
C MET A 285 -3.74 -28.41 11.74
N GLY A 286 -4.02 -29.47 10.99
CA GLY A 286 -4.22 -30.83 11.49
C GLY A 286 -5.60 -31.11 12.08
N ASN A 287 -6.57 -30.21 11.91
CA ASN A 287 -7.91 -30.34 12.45
C ASN A 287 -8.91 -30.84 11.38
N MET A 288 -8.71 -32.08 10.96
CA MET A 288 -9.53 -32.72 9.92
C MET A 288 -11.02 -32.76 10.28
N GLU A 289 -11.37 -33.05 11.53
CA GLU A 289 -12.77 -33.11 11.97
C GLU A 289 -13.48 -31.76 11.74
N ALA A 290 -12.83 -30.65 12.09
CA ALA A 290 -13.41 -29.33 11.87
C ALA A 290 -13.42 -28.94 10.39
N ALA A 291 -12.38 -29.30 9.62
CA ALA A 291 -12.33 -29.05 8.18
C ALA A 291 -13.51 -29.73 7.45
N GLU A 292 -13.72 -31.02 7.72
CA GLU A 292 -14.84 -31.77 7.12
C GLU A 292 -16.21 -31.24 7.57
N ALA A 293 -16.31 -30.71 8.79
CA ALA A 293 -17.54 -30.08 9.27
C ALA A 293 -17.87 -28.79 8.47
N GLU A 294 -16.87 -27.99 8.11
CA GLU A 294 -17.07 -26.81 7.25
C GLU A 294 -17.48 -27.21 5.83
N TYR A 295 -16.86 -28.24 5.24
CA TYR A 295 -17.31 -28.77 3.94
C TYR A 295 -18.74 -29.34 3.99
N THR A 296 -19.09 -30.04 5.06
CA THR A 296 -20.46 -30.53 5.26
C THR A 296 -21.46 -29.39 5.34
N ARG A 297 -21.09 -28.29 6.02
CA ARG A 297 -21.88 -27.06 6.09
C ARG A 297 -22.00 -26.43 4.69
N LEU A 298 -20.90 -26.31 3.95
CA LEU A 298 -20.87 -25.79 2.59
C LEU A 298 -21.85 -26.53 1.67
N PHE A 299 -21.80 -27.86 1.65
CA PHE A 299 -22.68 -28.67 0.78
C PHE A 299 -24.16 -28.54 1.14
N SER A 300 -24.44 -28.27 2.42
CA SER A 300 -25.80 -28.04 2.90
C SER A 300 -26.32 -26.64 2.57
N SER A 301 -25.47 -25.61 2.68
CA SER A 301 -25.86 -24.22 2.42
C SER A 301 -25.84 -23.85 0.95
N LEU A 302 -24.87 -24.37 0.18
CA LEU A 302 -24.62 -24.06 -1.22
C LEU A 302 -24.59 -25.36 -2.05
N PRO A 303 -25.72 -26.06 -2.21
CA PRO A 303 -25.75 -27.38 -2.83
C PRO A 303 -25.29 -27.39 -4.29
N LYS A 304 -25.41 -26.26 -5.01
CA LYS A 304 -24.99 -26.10 -6.42
C LYS A 304 -23.56 -25.62 -6.61
N PHE A 305 -22.85 -25.29 -5.54
CA PHE A 305 -21.44 -24.93 -5.61
C PHE A 305 -20.61 -26.22 -5.72
N HIS A 306 -20.47 -26.76 -6.94
CA HIS A 306 -19.77 -28.02 -7.16
C HIS A 306 -18.26 -27.87 -6.99
N PHE A 307 -17.71 -26.69 -7.24
CA PHE A 307 -16.28 -26.42 -7.06
C PHE A 307 -15.81 -26.70 -5.62
N GLY A 308 -16.68 -26.47 -4.62
CA GLY A 308 -16.41 -26.83 -3.24
C GLY A 308 -16.27 -28.33 -2.99
N ARG A 309 -16.93 -29.19 -3.79
CA ARG A 309 -16.80 -30.65 -3.70
C ARG A 309 -15.49 -31.14 -4.30
N TYR A 310 -15.05 -30.51 -5.38
CA TYR A 310 -13.71 -30.72 -5.92
C TYR A 310 -12.65 -30.32 -4.88
N ARG A 311 -12.76 -29.12 -4.27
CA ARG A 311 -11.86 -28.66 -3.20
C ARG A 311 -11.84 -29.62 -2.00
N TYR A 312 -12.98 -30.18 -1.59
CA TYR A 312 -13.01 -31.21 -0.54
C TYR A 312 -12.23 -32.48 -0.91
N ALA A 313 -12.37 -32.97 -2.14
CA ALA A 313 -11.60 -34.12 -2.60
C ALA A 313 -10.09 -33.82 -2.66
N LEU A 314 -9.72 -32.61 -3.11
CA LEU A 314 -8.33 -32.15 -3.07
C LEU A 314 -7.78 -32.13 -1.64
N MET A 315 -8.53 -31.57 -0.69
CA MET A 315 -8.17 -31.56 0.74
C MET A 315 -7.98 -32.99 1.29
N LEU A 316 -8.84 -33.95 0.91
CA LEU A 316 -8.67 -35.36 1.31
C LEU A 316 -7.39 -35.96 0.74
N SER A 317 -7.12 -35.72 -0.55
CA SER A 317 -5.89 -36.17 -1.22
C SER A 317 -4.64 -35.62 -0.53
N ASP A 318 -4.61 -34.32 -0.26
CA ASP A 318 -3.48 -33.64 0.40
C ASP A 318 -3.21 -34.12 1.83
N ASN A 319 -4.16 -34.86 2.42
CA ASN A 319 -4.09 -35.42 3.78
C ASN A 319 -4.07 -36.96 3.79
N ASP A 320 -3.47 -37.57 2.77
CA ASP A 320 -3.24 -39.03 2.64
C ASP A 320 -4.53 -39.89 2.65
N ARG A 321 -5.66 -39.33 2.17
CA ARG A 321 -6.95 -40.03 2.06
C ARG A 321 -7.39 -40.21 0.61
N GLU A 322 -6.49 -40.74 -0.21
CA GLU A 322 -6.68 -40.94 -1.66
C GLU A 322 -7.95 -41.75 -1.99
N ASP A 323 -8.23 -42.84 -1.27
CA ASP A 323 -9.43 -43.66 -1.50
C ASP A 323 -10.73 -42.87 -1.29
N ASP A 324 -10.77 -42.01 -0.27
CA ASP A 324 -11.93 -41.15 0.01
C ASP A 324 -12.03 -40.01 -1.01
N ALA A 325 -10.90 -39.47 -1.46
CA ALA A 325 -10.83 -38.47 -2.52
C ALA A 325 -11.37 -39.02 -3.85
N ILE A 326 -10.90 -40.20 -4.29
CA ILE A 326 -11.37 -40.90 -5.49
C ILE A 326 -12.89 -41.11 -5.43
N LYS A 327 -13.40 -41.53 -4.28
CA LYS A 327 -14.84 -41.69 -4.08
C LYS A 327 -15.58 -40.36 -4.22
N ALA A 328 -15.12 -39.30 -3.56
CA ALA A 328 -15.73 -37.98 -3.63
C ALA A 328 -15.74 -37.41 -5.07
N LEU A 329 -14.66 -37.61 -5.82
CA LEU A 329 -14.55 -37.22 -7.22
C LEU A 329 -15.51 -38.00 -8.12
N THR A 330 -15.61 -39.31 -7.91
CA THR A 330 -16.55 -40.17 -8.66
C THR A 330 -18.00 -39.75 -8.38
N ASP A 331 -18.35 -39.49 -7.12
CA ASP A 331 -19.67 -39.01 -6.72
C ASP A 331 -19.99 -37.63 -7.34
N LEU A 332 -18.99 -36.75 -7.42
CA LEU A 332 -19.10 -35.43 -8.06
C LEU A 332 -19.31 -35.54 -9.57
N LEU A 333 -18.47 -36.29 -10.29
CA LEU A 333 -18.56 -36.48 -11.75
C LEU A 333 -19.85 -37.21 -12.17
N SER A 334 -20.48 -37.94 -11.25
CA SER A 334 -21.77 -38.59 -11.47
C SER A 334 -22.97 -37.64 -11.41
N LEU A 335 -22.77 -36.37 -11.02
CA LEU A 335 -23.83 -35.36 -11.02
C LEU A 335 -24.24 -35.00 -12.45
N LYS A 336 -25.55 -34.89 -12.69
CA LYS A 336 -26.08 -34.58 -14.03
C LYS A 336 -25.92 -33.11 -14.43
N ASP A 337 -25.75 -32.24 -13.45
CA ASP A 337 -25.75 -30.78 -13.57
C ASP A 337 -24.45 -30.14 -13.06
N ILE A 338 -23.36 -30.91 -13.06
CA ILE A 338 -22.01 -30.38 -12.77
C ILE A 338 -21.63 -29.29 -13.78
N ASP A 339 -20.98 -28.24 -13.29
CA ASP A 339 -20.42 -27.17 -14.14
C ASP A 339 -19.09 -27.59 -14.78
N ASP A 340 -18.78 -26.98 -15.93
CA ASP A 340 -17.62 -27.32 -16.76
C ASP A 340 -16.30 -27.24 -15.99
N GLN A 341 -16.12 -26.19 -15.19
CA GLN A 341 -14.90 -26.00 -14.40
C GLN A 341 -14.73 -27.14 -13.38
N SER A 342 -15.77 -27.42 -12.59
CA SER A 342 -15.72 -28.48 -11.59
C SER A 342 -15.55 -29.86 -12.21
N HIS A 343 -16.10 -30.10 -13.40
CA HIS A 343 -15.93 -31.35 -14.13
C HIS A 343 -14.47 -31.53 -14.60
N GLU A 344 -13.89 -30.51 -15.25
CA GLU A 344 -12.50 -30.57 -15.76
C GLU A 344 -11.50 -30.79 -14.63
N GLU A 345 -11.62 -30.03 -13.54
CA GLU A 345 -10.76 -30.13 -12.36
C GLU A 345 -10.90 -31.49 -11.66
N ALA A 346 -12.13 -31.98 -11.48
CA ALA A 346 -12.37 -33.27 -10.84
C ALA A 346 -11.87 -34.45 -11.67
N LEU A 347 -12.06 -34.40 -13.00
CA LEU A 347 -11.56 -35.43 -13.91
C LEU A 347 -10.03 -35.50 -13.90
N THR A 348 -9.39 -34.33 -13.95
CA THR A 348 -7.92 -34.22 -13.90
C THR A 348 -7.36 -34.80 -12.60
N LEU A 349 -7.93 -34.43 -11.45
CA LEU A 349 -7.48 -34.97 -10.17
C LEU A 349 -7.75 -36.48 -10.05
N LEU A 350 -8.90 -36.95 -10.55
CA LEU A 350 -9.23 -38.38 -10.54
C LEU A 350 -8.22 -39.20 -11.34
N GLU A 351 -7.80 -38.71 -12.52
CA GLU A 351 -6.77 -39.34 -13.34
C GLU A 351 -5.42 -39.40 -12.60
N VAL A 352 -5.02 -38.29 -11.97
CA VAL A 352 -3.78 -38.20 -11.19
C VAL A 352 -3.74 -39.21 -10.05
N LEU A 353 -4.89 -39.42 -9.38
CA LEU A 353 -5.03 -40.39 -8.29
C LEU A 353 -5.20 -41.85 -8.77
N GLY A 354 -5.23 -42.09 -10.08
CA GLY A 354 -5.38 -43.42 -10.67
C GLY A 354 -6.81 -43.99 -10.60
N GLY A 355 -7.81 -43.12 -10.47
CA GLY A 355 -9.22 -43.49 -10.58
C GLY A 355 -9.67 -43.80 -12.02
N ASP A 356 -10.82 -44.44 -12.16
CA ASP A 356 -11.37 -44.78 -13.48
C ASP A 356 -12.10 -43.57 -14.08
N THR A 357 -11.55 -43.02 -15.16
CA THR A 357 -12.09 -41.88 -15.90
C THR A 357 -12.95 -42.29 -17.10
N SER A 358 -13.01 -43.59 -17.43
CA SER A 358 -13.58 -44.10 -18.68
C SER A 358 -15.06 -43.74 -18.86
N GLU A 359 -15.79 -43.61 -17.76
CA GLU A 359 -17.22 -43.27 -17.75
C GLU A 359 -17.48 -41.75 -17.91
N PHE A 360 -16.46 -40.92 -17.74
CA PHE A 360 -16.57 -39.46 -17.65
C PHE A 360 -15.91 -38.72 -18.83
N GLU A 361 -14.95 -39.34 -19.52
CA GLU A 361 -14.24 -38.76 -20.69
C GLU A 361 -15.14 -38.41 -21.89
N TYR A 362 -16.38 -38.91 -21.93
CA TYR A 362 -17.31 -38.78 -23.07
C TYR A 362 -18.59 -37.98 -22.76
N LEU A 363 -18.67 -37.30 -21.61
CA LEU A 363 -19.89 -36.59 -21.18
C LEU A 363 -20.00 -35.14 -21.68
N TYR A 364 -19.14 -34.72 -22.62
CA TYR A 364 -19.20 -33.41 -23.31
C TYR A 364 -19.37 -33.53 -24.82
#